data_AF-A0A4S2UYF8-F1
#
_entry.id   AF-A0A4S2UYF8-F1
#
_cell.length_a   1.000
_cell.length_b   1.000
_cell.length_c   1.000
_cell.angle_alpha   90.00
_cell.angle_beta   90.00
_cell.angle_gamma   90.00
#
_symmetry.space_group_name_H-M   'P 1'
#
loop_
_entity.id
_entity.type
_entity.pdbx_description
1 polymer ?
#
loop_
_entity_poly.entity_id
_entity_poly.type
_entity_poly.pdbx_seq_one_letter_code
_entity_poly.pdbx_strand_id
1 'polypeptide(L)'
;MDLSEHADAPTAVDRGVELVAEAARIPGHEAPIQAAFTNAVANVLHAATADHHDATAILHRALTYTRTTQRPAPVNGLDDTAFAGAIPTLPSAGPHPSDLLTDKEAGALLGIDPSTVRAYASTGYLPKGTDRHGRTWWPRHAVEARRDAGDRRHHNPGQRPGDPRNRAPRPRHDPRIAEIAELTRRSPLTTSEIVHRYAVSTRTAQRLLAAARQHATG
;
A
#
# COMPACT_ATOMS: atom_id res chain seq x y z
N MET A 1 15.70 -30.35 1.42
CA MET A 1 14.36 -29.93 0.98
C MET A 1 14.48 -28.46 0.67
N ASP A 2 14.57 -28.15 -0.61
CA ASP A 2 14.77 -26.81 -1.14
C ASP A 2 13.45 -26.41 -1.82
N LEU A 3 12.86 -25.28 -1.40
CA LEU A 3 11.56 -24.81 -1.87
C LEU A 3 11.78 -23.76 -2.95
N SER A 4 11.54 -24.22 -4.17
CA SER A 4 11.22 -23.51 -5.41
C SER A 4 10.89 -22.02 -5.30
N GLU A 5 11.81 -21.23 -5.87
CA GLU A 5 11.56 -19.94 -6.49
C GLU A 5 10.65 -20.15 -7.72
N HIS A 6 9.37 -19.77 -7.61
CA HIS A 6 8.46 -19.65 -8.76
C HIS A 6 8.35 -18.17 -9.11
N ALA A 7 9.14 -17.74 -10.10
CA ALA A 7 8.95 -16.44 -10.74
C ALA A 7 7.66 -16.48 -11.57
N ASP A 8 6.71 -15.59 -11.25
CA ASP A 8 5.48 -15.37 -12.01
C ASP A 8 5.82 -14.97 -13.45
N ALA A 9 5.34 -15.74 -14.41
CA ALA A 9 5.48 -15.41 -15.82
C ALA A 9 4.55 -14.22 -16.15
N PRO A 10 5.03 -13.18 -16.85
CA PRO A 10 4.21 -12.03 -17.20
C PRO A 10 3.01 -12.47 -18.05
N THR A 11 1.84 -11.91 -17.76
CA THR A 11 0.61 -12.25 -18.48
C THR A 11 0.70 -11.80 -19.93
N ALA A 12 -0.09 -12.43 -20.81
CA ALA A 12 -0.11 -12.09 -22.24
C ALA A 12 -0.45 -10.60 -22.50
N VAL A 13 -1.16 -9.97 -21.56
CA VAL A 13 -1.49 -8.54 -21.57
C VAL A 13 -0.25 -7.68 -21.30
N ASP A 14 0.58 -8.06 -20.33
CA ASP A 14 1.82 -7.34 -20.00
C ASP A 14 2.81 -7.38 -21.17
N ARG A 15 2.95 -8.53 -21.84
CA ARG A 15 3.75 -8.65 -23.07
C ARG A 15 3.22 -7.80 -24.23
N GLY A 16 1.90 -7.64 -24.35
CA GLY A 16 1.29 -6.81 -25.38
C GLY A 16 1.57 -5.32 -25.19
N VAL A 17 1.50 -4.83 -23.94
CA VAL A 17 1.81 -3.44 -23.60
C VAL A 17 3.30 -3.13 -23.79
N GLU A 18 4.18 -4.09 -23.44
CA GLU A 18 5.62 -3.93 -23.60
C GLU A 18 6.04 -3.89 -25.08
N LEU A 19 5.44 -4.71 -25.95
CA LEU A 19 5.69 -4.68 -27.40
C LEU A 19 5.25 -3.36 -28.06
N VAL A 20 4.15 -2.75 -27.59
CA VAL A 20 3.70 -1.44 -28.07
C VAL A 20 4.62 -0.31 -27.59
N ALA A 21 5.11 -0.39 -26.35
CA ALA A 21 6.06 0.57 -25.79
C ALA A 21 7.45 0.49 -26.44
N GLU A 22 7.87 -0.71 -26.87
CA GLU A 22 9.13 -0.93 -27.58
C GLU A 22 9.04 -0.47 -29.05
N ALA A 23 7.92 -0.72 -29.73
CA ALA A 23 7.70 -0.22 -31.10
C ALA A 23 7.66 1.31 -31.19
N ALA A 24 7.25 2.00 -30.12
CA ALA A 24 7.23 3.46 -30.03
C ALA A 24 8.62 4.10 -29.81
N ARG A 25 9.67 3.31 -29.54
CA ARG A 25 11.04 3.81 -29.34
C ARG A 25 11.90 3.89 -30.60
N ILE A 26 11.43 3.39 -31.74
CA ILE A 26 12.20 3.40 -32.99
C ILE A 26 11.82 4.66 -33.80
N PRO A 27 12.71 5.68 -33.88
CA PRO A 27 12.43 6.90 -34.65
C PRO A 27 12.51 6.62 -36.16
N GLY A 28 11.53 7.13 -36.93
CA GLY A 28 11.61 7.20 -38.39
C GLY A 28 10.64 6.33 -39.20
N HIS A 29 9.67 5.64 -38.56
CA HIS A 29 8.69 4.83 -39.28
C HIS A 29 7.26 5.06 -38.76
N GLU A 30 6.57 6.09 -39.30
CA GLU A 30 5.17 6.39 -38.93
C GLU A 30 4.14 5.41 -39.53
N ALA A 31 4.46 4.73 -40.64
CA ALA A 31 3.53 3.82 -41.31
C ALA A 31 3.28 2.45 -40.61
N PRO A 32 4.28 1.74 -40.05
CA PRO A 32 4.04 0.43 -39.42
C PRO A 32 3.39 0.52 -38.02
N ILE A 33 3.43 1.66 -37.36
CA ILE A 33 2.83 1.85 -36.02
C ILE A 33 1.31 1.75 -36.09
N GLN A 34 0.71 2.24 -37.18
CA GLN A 34 -0.73 2.21 -37.37
C GLN A 34 -1.25 0.79 -37.68
N ALA A 35 -0.49 0.00 -38.44
CA ALA A 35 -0.80 -1.41 -38.70
C ALA A 35 -0.63 -2.29 -37.44
N ALA A 36 0.44 -2.06 -36.67
CA ALA A 36 0.67 -2.74 -35.39
C ALA A 36 -0.41 -2.39 -34.35
N PHE A 37 -0.80 -1.12 -34.26
CA PHE A 37 -1.90 -0.67 -33.40
C PHE A 37 -3.25 -1.28 -33.82
N THR A 38 -3.54 -1.32 -35.13
CA THR A 38 -4.79 -1.90 -35.64
C THR A 38 -4.86 -3.41 -35.34
N ASN A 39 -3.74 -4.14 -35.51
CA ASN A 39 -3.69 -5.57 -35.17
C ASN A 39 -3.75 -5.84 -33.66
N ALA A 40 -3.12 -4.99 -32.84
CA ALA A 40 -3.21 -5.09 -31.38
C ALA A 40 -4.63 -4.82 -30.88
N VAL A 41 -5.29 -3.79 -31.43
CA VAL A 41 -6.69 -3.46 -31.13
C VAL A 41 -7.63 -4.58 -31.60
N ALA A 42 -7.41 -5.15 -32.78
CA ALA A 42 -8.21 -6.27 -33.28
C ALA A 42 -8.08 -7.54 -32.40
N ASN A 43 -6.87 -7.86 -31.92
CA ASN A 43 -6.65 -9.00 -31.03
C ASN A 43 -7.27 -8.79 -29.65
N VAL A 44 -7.24 -7.55 -29.12
CA VAL A 44 -7.90 -7.20 -27.85
C VAL A 44 -9.42 -7.25 -27.99
N LEU A 45 -9.98 -6.77 -29.12
CA LEU A 45 -11.41 -6.87 -29.42
C LEU A 45 -11.88 -8.32 -29.59
N HIS A 46 -11.06 -9.20 -30.17
CA HIS A 46 -11.40 -10.62 -30.33
C HIS A 46 -11.31 -11.39 -28.99
N ALA A 47 -10.43 -10.99 -28.08
CA ALA A 47 -10.36 -11.55 -26.73
C ALA A 47 -11.51 -11.05 -25.82
N ALA A 48 -11.98 -9.82 -26.03
CA ALA A 48 -13.01 -9.18 -25.20
C ALA A 48 -14.45 -9.66 -25.47
N THR A 49 -14.72 -10.41 -26.54
CA THR A 49 -16.05 -10.97 -26.80
C THR A 49 -16.45 -12.11 -25.85
N ALA A 50 -15.57 -12.54 -24.94
CA ALA A 50 -15.86 -13.58 -23.95
C ALA A 50 -16.50 -13.05 -22.65
N ASP A 51 -16.44 -11.76 -22.34
CA ASP A 51 -17.04 -11.21 -21.12
C ASP A 51 -17.50 -9.76 -21.31
N HIS A 52 -18.82 -9.55 -21.30
CA HIS A 52 -19.47 -8.36 -21.87
C HIS A 52 -19.36 -7.08 -21.02
N HIS A 53 -18.71 -7.12 -19.86
CA HIS A 53 -18.68 -5.99 -18.92
C HIS A 53 -17.38 -5.17 -18.88
N ASP A 54 -16.30 -5.61 -19.53
CA ASP A 54 -14.98 -4.95 -19.42
C ASP A 54 -14.51 -4.19 -20.69
N ALA A 55 -15.19 -4.39 -21.83
CA ALA A 55 -14.77 -3.82 -23.12
C ALA A 55 -14.91 -2.28 -23.19
N THR A 56 -15.90 -1.70 -22.51
CA THR A 56 -16.17 -0.25 -22.53
C THR A 56 -15.15 0.55 -21.72
N ALA A 57 -14.63 0.01 -20.61
CA ALA A 57 -13.59 0.66 -19.82
C ALA A 57 -12.24 0.71 -20.57
N ILE A 58 -11.93 -0.33 -21.35
CA ILE A 58 -10.70 -0.44 -22.14
C ILE A 58 -10.75 0.52 -23.35
N LEU A 59 -11.90 0.62 -24.04
CA LEU A 59 -12.08 1.56 -25.15
C LEU A 59 -12.01 3.04 -24.70
N HIS A 60 -12.55 3.37 -23.53
CA HIS A 60 -12.48 4.74 -23.01
C HIS A 60 -11.05 5.14 -22.64
N ARG A 61 -10.22 4.18 -22.19
CA ARG A 61 -8.80 4.43 -21.85
C ARG A 61 -7.91 4.55 -23.09
N ALA A 62 -8.20 3.81 -24.16
CA ALA A 62 -7.49 3.92 -25.44
C ALA A 62 -7.80 5.24 -26.17
N LEU A 63 -9.06 5.72 -26.13
CA LEU A 63 -9.47 6.99 -26.76
C LEU A 63 -8.96 8.24 -26.01
N THR A 64 -8.59 8.12 -24.74
CA THR A 64 -8.04 9.26 -23.98
C THR A 64 -6.57 9.53 -24.31
N TYR A 65 -5.85 8.55 -24.88
CA TYR A 65 -4.42 8.70 -25.19
C TYR A 65 -4.16 9.34 -26.58
N THR A 66 -5.06 9.17 -27.54
CA THR A 66 -4.90 9.74 -28.90
C THR A 66 -5.30 11.22 -29.02
N ARG A 67 -5.84 11.82 -27.94
CA ARG A 67 -6.30 13.23 -27.97
C ARG A 67 -5.23 14.27 -27.62
N THR A 68 -3.99 13.86 -27.32
CA THR A 68 -2.95 14.78 -26.81
C THR A 68 -1.78 15.01 -27.77
N THR A 69 -1.81 14.48 -29.00
CA THR A 69 -0.75 14.70 -30.01
C THR A 69 -1.21 15.45 -31.24
N GLN A 70 -2.36 16.14 -31.19
CA GLN A 70 -2.74 17.07 -32.26
C GLN A 70 -2.06 18.42 -32.05
N ARG A 71 -0.78 18.48 -32.45
CA ARG A 71 -0.01 19.70 -32.64
C ARG A 71 -0.75 20.60 -33.63
N PRO A 72 -1.18 21.82 -33.27
CA PRO A 72 -1.65 22.78 -34.26
C PRO A 72 -0.49 23.17 -35.18
N ALA A 73 -0.76 23.21 -36.48
CA ALA A 73 0.20 23.61 -37.50
C ALA A 73 0.75 25.03 -37.22
N PRO A 74 2.01 25.34 -37.58
CA PRO A 74 2.53 26.69 -37.48
C PRO A 74 1.78 27.59 -38.47
N VAL A 75 1.01 28.54 -37.93
CA VAL A 75 0.57 29.71 -38.68
C VAL A 75 1.78 30.60 -38.90
N ASN A 76 2.31 30.58 -40.12
CA ASN A 76 3.31 31.52 -40.59
C ASN A 76 2.65 32.90 -40.79
N GLY A 77 3.28 33.93 -40.21
CA GLY A 77 3.02 35.33 -40.52
C GLY A 77 2.36 36.06 -39.36
N LEU A 78 3.18 36.81 -38.61
CA LEU A 78 2.93 38.18 -38.12
C LEU A 78 4.17 38.65 -37.33
N ASP A 79 5.00 39.44 -38.00
CA ASP A 79 5.89 40.50 -37.50
C ASP A 79 6.62 40.32 -36.14
N ASP A 80 7.89 39.91 -36.23
CA ASP A 80 8.86 39.67 -35.13
C ASP A 80 9.44 40.94 -34.46
N THR A 81 8.79 42.10 -34.49
CA THR A 81 9.42 43.36 -34.00
C THR A 81 8.51 44.25 -33.16
N ALA A 82 8.03 43.79 -31.99
CA ALA A 82 7.45 44.72 -30.99
C ALA A 82 7.33 44.26 -29.52
N PHE A 83 8.01 43.23 -29.02
CA PHE A 83 7.93 42.86 -27.58
C PHE A 83 9.29 42.61 -26.92
N ALA A 84 10.25 43.51 -27.13
CA ALA A 84 11.43 43.63 -26.25
C ALA A 84 11.08 44.32 -24.91
N GLY A 85 9.96 43.94 -24.28
CA GLY A 85 9.69 44.25 -22.89
C GLY A 85 10.44 43.22 -22.05
N ALA A 86 11.43 43.64 -21.27
CA ALA A 86 12.13 42.77 -20.34
C ALA A 86 11.10 41.99 -19.51
N ILE A 87 11.09 40.65 -19.64
CA ILE A 87 10.25 39.79 -18.80
C ILE A 87 10.68 40.10 -17.36
N PRO A 88 9.80 40.65 -16.50
CA PRO A 88 10.17 40.88 -15.12
C PRO A 88 10.52 39.53 -14.52
N THR A 89 11.76 39.40 -14.04
CA THR A 89 12.17 38.24 -13.26
C THR A 89 11.24 38.16 -12.07
N LEU A 90 10.31 37.20 -12.10
CA LEU A 90 9.50 36.88 -10.93
C LEU A 90 10.48 36.62 -9.78
N PRO A 91 10.28 37.21 -8.59
CA PRO A 91 11.07 36.82 -7.43
C PRO A 91 10.94 35.31 -7.32
N SER A 92 12.07 34.60 -7.25
CA SER A 92 12.10 33.18 -6.94
C SER A 92 11.56 33.04 -5.52
N ALA A 93 10.24 33.07 -5.40
CA ALA A 93 9.55 33.01 -4.15
C ALA A 93 9.84 31.61 -3.62
N GLY A 94 10.67 31.57 -2.59
CA GLY A 94 10.83 30.36 -1.79
C GLY A 94 9.45 29.85 -1.39
N PRO A 95 9.36 28.55 -1.07
CA PRO A 95 8.09 27.92 -0.76
C PRO A 95 7.26 28.72 0.25
N HIS A 96 5.97 28.90 -0.03
CA HIS A 96 5.10 29.76 0.77
C HIS A 96 4.59 28.98 2.00
N PRO A 97 4.46 29.59 3.19
CA PRO A 97 4.01 28.90 4.41
C PRO A 97 2.58 28.33 4.32
N SER A 98 1.77 28.84 3.39
CA SER A 98 0.43 28.30 3.10
C SER A 98 0.42 27.21 2.04
N ASP A 99 1.58 26.79 1.53
CA ASP A 99 1.66 25.69 0.58
C ASP A 99 1.08 24.43 1.20
N LEU A 100 0.24 23.75 0.44
CA LEU A 100 -0.32 22.47 0.83
C LEU A 100 0.65 21.38 0.40
N LEU A 101 1.05 20.56 1.35
CA LEU A 101 1.96 19.45 1.18
C LEU A 101 1.19 18.14 1.13
N THR A 102 1.59 17.27 0.22
CA THR A 102 1.20 15.86 0.26
C THR A 102 1.80 15.17 1.49
N ASP A 103 1.28 14.00 1.86
CA ASP A 103 1.87 13.16 2.90
C ASP A 103 3.34 12.82 2.64
N LYS A 104 3.72 12.63 1.37
CA LYS A 104 5.10 12.40 0.95
C LYS A 104 6.00 13.60 1.23
N GLU A 105 5.55 14.80 0.87
CA GLU A 105 6.31 16.03 1.08
C GLU A 105 6.38 16.40 2.57
N ALA A 106 5.27 16.25 3.30
CA ALA A 106 5.23 16.44 4.74
C ALA A 106 6.15 15.45 5.47
N GLY A 107 6.15 14.18 5.04
CA GLY A 107 7.04 13.14 5.56
C GLY A 107 8.51 13.47 5.31
N ALA A 108 8.84 13.95 4.11
CA ALA A 108 10.20 14.39 3.78
C ALA A 108 10.68 15.56 4.65
N LEU A 109 9.82 16.56 4.92
CA LEU A 109 10.17 17.69 5.81
C LEU A 109 10.40 17.26 7.27
N LEU A 110 9.64 16.27 7.73
CA LEU A 110 9.73 15.75 9.10
C LEU A 110 10.77 14.63 9.26
N GLY A 111 11.27 14.07 8.16
CA GLY A 111 12.14 12.89 8.18
C GLY A 111 11.42 11.60 8.62
N ILE A 112 10.13 11.46 8.29
CA ILE A 112 9.30 10.30 8.64
C ILE A 112 8.59 9.70 7.41
N ASP A 113 8.10 8.48 7.57
CA ASP A 113 7.34 7.81 6.52
C ASP A 113 5.95 8.46 6.30
N PRO A 114 5.43 8.53 5.06
CA PRO A 114 4.11 9.09 4.77
C PRO A 114 2.96 8.43 5.54
N SER A 115 3.06 7.13 5.83
CA SER A 115 2.07 6.42 6.67
C SER A 115 2.04 6.96 8.11
N THR A 116 3.20 7.37 8.64
CA THR A 116 3.33 7.96 9.98
C THR A 116 2.71 9.35 10.02
N VAL A 117 2.83 10.14 8.94
CA VAL A 117 2.15 11.44 8.81
C VAL A 117 0.63 11.27 8.94
N ARG A 118 0.05 10.27 8.25
CA ARG A 118 -1.39 9.97 8.33
C ARG A 118 -1.79 9.51 9.75
N ALA A 119 -0.98 8.68 10.40
CA ALA A 119 -1.22 8.25 11.78
C ALA A 119 -1.14 9.43 12.77
N TYR A 120 -0.28 10.41 12.53
CA TYR A 120 -0.20 11.62 13.35
C TYR A 120 -1.40 12.52 13.17
N ALA A 121 -1.93 12.62 11.95
CA ALA A 121 -3.18 13.31 11.71
C ALA A 121 -4.37 12.63 12.43
N SER A 122 -4.43 11.30 12.43
CA SER A 122 -5.52 10.55 13.09
C SER A 122 -5.46 10.61 14.63
N THR A 123 -4.25 10.62 15.20
CA THR A 123 -4.03 10.73 16.65
C THR A 123 -4.07 12.16 17.19
N GLY A 124 -4.25 13.16 16.31
CA GLY A 124 -4.30 14.59 16.67
C GLY A 124 -2.93 15.21 16.97
N TYR A 125 -1.85 14.50 16.64
CA TYR A 125 -0.47 14.96 16.82
C TYR A 125 -0.01 15.90 15.70
N LEU A 126 -0.58 15.74 14.51
CA LEU A 126 -0.54 16.69 13.40
C LEU A 126 -1.98 17.17 13.18
N PRO A 127 -2.22 18.41 12.71
CA PRO A 127 -3.56 18.81 12.29
C PRO A 127 -4.13 17.82 11.28
N LYS A 128 -5.44 17.57 11.39
CA LYS A 128 -6.20 16.85 10.37
C LYS A 128 -6.08 17.67 9.09
N GLY A 129 -5.31 17.17 8.13
CA GLY A 129 -5.07 17.86 6.87
C GLY A 129 -6.39 18.14 6.15
N THR A 130 -6.33 19.01 5.14
CA THR A 130 -7.49 19.34 4.31
C THR A 130 -7.60 18.34 3.16
N ASP A 131 -8.78 17.76 2.98
CA ASP A 131 -9.02 16.86 1.86
C ASP A 131 -9.24 17.66 0.56
N ARG A 132 -8.41 17.38 -0.45
CA ARG A 132 -8.47 18.02 -1.77
C ARG A 132 -8.21 16.96 -2.85
N HIS A 133 -9.12 16.87 -3.82
CA HIS A 133 -9.05 15.88 -4.92
C HIS A 133 -8.90 14.42 -4.43
N GLY A 134 -9.60 14.06 -3.34
CA GLY A 134 -9.57 12.70 -2.79
C GLY A 134 -8.27 12.33 -2.06
N ARG A 135 -7.40 13.31 -1.77
CA ARG A 135 -6.18 13.14 -0.99
C ARG A 135 -6.14 14.16 0.14
N THR A 136 -5.52 13.80 1.25
CA THR A 136 -5.32 14.72 2.38
C THR A 136 -4.05 15.53 2.18
N TRP A 137 -4.12 16.83 2.46
CA TRP A 137 -3.03 17.78 2.30
C TRP A 137 -2.77 18.54 3.60
N TRP A 138 -1.51 18.81 3.91
CA TRP A 138 -1.12 19.49 5.15
C TRP A 138 -0.51 20.86 4.86
N PRO A 139 -0.89 21.90 5.61
CA PRO A 139 -0.27 23.20 5.42
C PRO A 139 1.19 23.18 5.87
N ARG A 140 2.09 23.71 5.04
CA ARG A 140 3.54 23.72 5.24
C ARG A 140 3.94 24.31 6.60
N HIS A 141 3.39 25.46 6.98
CA HIS A 141 3.71 26.10 8.26
C HIS A 141 3.44 25.19 9.47
N ALA A 142 2.40 24.34 9.42
CA ALA A 142 2.10 23.44 10.53
C ALA A 142 3.09 22.29 10.62
N VAL A 143 3.57 21.80 9.48
CA VAL A 143 4.61 20.77 9.39
C VAL A 143 5.96 21.33 9.83
N GLU A 144 6.31 22.55 9.42
CA GLU A 144 7.55 23.23 9.79
C GLU A 144 7.57 23.61 11.28
N ALA A 145 6.50 24.19 11.81
CA ALA A 145 6.35 24.45 13.24
C ALA A 145 6.56 23.17 14.06
N ARG A 146 6.15 22.02 13.50
CA ARG A 146 6.35 20.73 14.16
C ARG A 146 7.80 20.26 14.13
N ARG A 147 8.45 20.38 12.97
CA ARG A 147 9.88 20.11 12.83
C ARG A 147 10.70 20.94 13.82
N ASP A 148 10.38 22.23 13.91
CA ASP A 148 11.11 23.19 14.75
C ASP A 148 10.85 22.97 16.25
N ALA A 149 9.68 22.44 16.63
CA ALA A 149 9.40 22.00 17.99
C ALA A 149 10.24 20.80 18.45
N GLY A 150 11.02 20.16 17.57
CA GLY A 150 12.04 19.16 17.91
C GLY A 150 11.50 17.85 18.51
N ASP A 151 10.21 17.60 18.41
CA ASP A 151 9.57 16.44 19.06
C ASP A 151 9.74 15.17 18.21
N ARG A 152 10.59 14.26 18.70
CA ARG A 152 10.97 13.01 18.03
C ARG A 152 10.17 11.82 18.55
N ARG A 153 8.84 11.92 18.72
CA ARG A 153 8.00 10.76 19.16
C ARG A 153 8.14 9.52 18.26
N HIS A 154 8.61 9.70 17.04
CA HIS A 154 8.87 8.68 16.03
C HIS A 154 10.16 7.89 16.34
N HIS A 155 10.99 8.36 17.27
CA HIS A 155 12.05 7.58 17.90
C HIS A 155 11.46 6.65 18.97
N ASN A 156 10.38 5.96 18.64
CA ASN A 156 10.06 4.74 19.34
C ASN A 156 10.86 3.66 18.60
N PRO A 157 12.02 3.21 19.10
CA PRO A 157 12.72 2.10 18.48
C PRO A 157 11.72 0.97 18.45
N GLY A 158 11.17 0.70 17.26
CA GLY A 158 10.04 -0.20 17.10
C GLY A 158 10.31 -1.45 17.91
N GLN A 159 9.33 -1.86 18.69
CA GLN A 159 9.36 -3.08 19.48
C GLN A 159 10.01 -4.17 18.65
N ARG A 160 11.29 -4.47 18.92
CA ARG A 160 12.04 -5.36 18.04
C ARG A 160 11.31 -6.71 18.09
N PRO A 161 11.00 -7.34 16.95
CA PRO A 161 10.50 -8.70 16.96
C PRO A 161 11.47 -9.58 17.75
N GLY A 162 11.06 -10.05 18.93
CA GLY A 162 11.91 -10.80 19.86
C GLY A 162 12.40 -10.06 21.10
N ASP A 163 12.08 -8.77 21.28
CA ASP A 163 12.40 -8.05 22.52
C ASP A 163 11.65 -8.69 23.71
N PRO A 164 12.37 -9.21 24.72
CA PRO A 164 11.75 -9.88 25.87
C PRO A 164 10.82 -8.95 26.67
N ARG A 165 10.97 -7.63 26.57
CA ARG A 165 10.10 -6.64 27.25
C ARG A 165 8.76 -6.44 26.56
N ASN A 166 8.62 -6.82 25.29
CA ASN A 166 7.37 -6.70 24.51
C ASN A 166 6.55 -8.00 24.50
N ARG A 167 7.04 -9.06 25.13
CA ARG A 167 6.18 -10.18 25.50
C ARG A 167 5.37 -9.73 26.71
N ALA A 168 4.16 -9.24 26.47
CA ALA A 168 3.14 -9.23 27.50
C ALA A 168 3.17 -10.61 28.19
N PRO A 169 3.17 -10.70 29.55
CA PRO A 169 3.12 -11.96 30.23
C PRO A 169 1.90 -12.73 29.73
N ARG A 170 2.11 -13.66 28.80
CA ARG A 170 1.05 -14.56 28.40
C ARG A 170 0.68 -15.29 29.68
N PRO A 171 -0.61 -15.35 30.08
CA PRO A 171 -1.05 -16.27 31.11
C PRO A 171 -0.62 -17.67 30.67
N ARG A 172 0.52 -18.15 31.18
CA ARG A 172 1.20 -19.33 30.64
C ARG A 172 0.51 -20.63 31.05
N HIS A 173 -0.46 -20.55 31.95
CA HIS A 173 -1.14 -21.72 32.47
C HIS A 173 -2.64 -21.44 32.62
N ASP A 174 -3.47 -22.26 31.99
CA ASP A 174 -4.88 -22.37 32.38
C ASP A 174 -4.89 -22.98 33.80
N PRO A 175 -5.50 -22.31 34.80
CA PRO A 175 -5.47 -22.76 36.20
C PRO A 175 -6.11 -24.15 36.37
N ARG A 176 -7.02 -24.53 35.47
CA ARG A 176 -7.70 -25.84 35.50
C ARG A 176 -6.73 -27.00 35.28
N ILE A 177 -5.58 -26.78 34.66
CA ILE A 177 -4.64 -27.86 34.38
C ILE A 177 -3.98 -28.38 35.67
N ALA A 178 -3.64 -27.51 36.63
CA ALA A 178 -3.08 -27.93 37.91
C ALA A 178 -4.11 -28.76 38.71
N GLU A 179 -5.38 -28.34 38.69
CA GLU A 179 -6.49 -29.08 39.29
C GLU A 179 -6.69 -30.45 38.64
N ILE A 180 -6.73 -30.51 37.30
CA ILE A 180 -6.88 -31.78 36.57
C ILE A 180 -5.66 -32.69 36.81
N ALA A 181 -4.45 -32.15 36.92
CA ALA A 181 -3.26 -32.93 37.23
C ALA A 181 -3.36 -33.58 38.62
N GLU A 182 -3.82 -32.83 39.64
CA GLU A 182 -4.05 -33.38 40.98
C GLU A 182 -5.13 -34.45 40.99
N LEU A 183 -6.25 -34.22 40.30
CA LEU A 183 -7.32 -35.20 40.20
C LEU A 183 -6.85 -36.49 39.50
N THR A 184 -6.06 -36.35 38.42
CA THR A 184 -5.53 -37.47 37.64
C THR A 184 -4.55 -38.33 38.45
N ARG A 185 -3.85 -37.74 39.43
CA ARG A 185 -2.97 -38.48 40.36
C ARG A 185 -3.76 -39.38 41.32
N ARG A 186 -4.98 -38.99 41.70
CA ARG A 186 -5.83 -39.75 42.63
C ARG A 186 -6.63 -40.84 41.92
N SER A 187 -7.10 -40.54 40.70
CA SER A 187 -7.86 -41.48 39.88
C SER A 187 -7.67 -41.11 38.40
N PRO A 188 -7.60 -42.07 37.46
CA PRO A 188 -7.60 -41.77 36.04
C PRO A 188 -8.87 -40.99 35.65
N LEU A 189 -8.72 -39.78 35.10
CA LEU A 189 -9.84 -39.02 34.52
C LEU A 189 -10.00 -39.30 33.03
N THR A 190 -11.25 -39.40 32.61
CA THR A 190 -11.66 -39.50 31.22
C THR A 190 -11.99 -38.13 30.62
N THR A 191 -11.95 -38.04 29.29
CA THR A 191 -12.30 -36.81 28.56
C THR A 191 -13.74 -36.36 28.82
N SER A 192 -14.69 -37.29 28.89
CA SER A 192 -16.11 -37.00 29.13
C SER A 192 -16.32 -36.36 30.50
N GLU A 193 -15.64 -36.85 31.54
CA GLU A 193 -15.72 -36.26 32.88
C GLU A 193 -15.23 -34.80 32.91
N ILE A 194 -14.18 -34.47 32.15
CA ILE A 194 -13.68 -33.09 32.03
C ILE A 194 -14.67 -32.21 31.26
N VAL A 195 -15.29 -32.73 30.19
CA VAL A 195 -16.34 -32.04 29.43
C VAL A 195 -17.49 -31.66 30.37
N HIS A 196 -17.99 -32.61 31.14
CA HIS A 196 -19.10 -32.38 32.07
C HIS A 196 -18.72 -31.45 33.23
N ARG A 197 -17.55 -31.65 33.84
CA ARG A 197 -17.13 -30.88 35.02
C ARG A 197 -16.86 -29.40 34.72
N TYR A 198 -16.25 -29.10 33.57
CA TYR A 198 -15.84 -27.74 33.23
C TYR A 198 -16.71 -27.09 32.14
N ALA A 199 -17.76 -27.78 31.68
CA ALA A 199 -18.64 -27.35 30.59
C ALA A 199 -17.86 -26.92 29.34
N VAL A 200 -16.85 -27.70 28.95
CA VAL A 200 -15.97 -27.41 27.79
C VAL A 200 -16.21 -28.38 26.65
N SER A 201 -15.83 -27.98 25.43
CA SER A 201 -15.86 -28.90 24.28
C SER A 201 -14.88 -30.07 24.44
N THR A 202 -15.18 -31.21 23.80
CA THR A 202 -14.33 -32.42 23.81
C THR A 202 -12.88 -32.12 23.43
N ARG A 203 -12.65 -31.31 22.39
CA ARG A 203 -11.31 -30.89 21.95
C ARG A 203 -10.57 -30.09 23.03
N THR A 204 -11.28 -29.24 23.78
CA THR A 204 -10.71 -28.48 24.89
C THR A 204 -10.40 -29.39 26.07
N ALA A 205 -11.28 -30.33 26.40
CA ALA A 205 -11.06 -31.33 27.44
C ALA A 205 -9.84 -32.21 27.14
N GLN A 206 -9.68 -32.68 25.89
CA GLN A 206 -8.50 -33.44 25.46
C GLN A 206 -7.21 -32.62 25.62
N ARG A 207 -7.23 -31.34 25.23
CA ARG A 207 -6.09 -30.44 25.39
C ARG A 207 -5.74 -30.22 26.86
N LEU A 208 -6.73 -30.03 27.73
CA LEU A 208 -6.53 -29.86 29.18
C LEU A 208 -5.95 -31.13 29.81
N LEU A 209 -6.48 -32.31 29.45
CA LEU A 209 -5.99 -33.60 29.94
C LEU A 209 -4.55 -33.87 29.49
N ALA A 210 -4.21 -33.57 28.23
CA ALA A 210 -2.85 -33.70 27.72
C ALA A 210 -1.86 -32.78 28.45
N ALA A 211 -2.25 -31.51 28.65
CA ALA A 211 -1.44 -30.55 29.40
C ALA A 211 -1.27 -30.95 30.88
N ALA A 212 -2.31 -31.51 31.50
CA ALA A 212 -2.24 -32.00 32.88
C ALA A 212 -1.27 -33.17 33.04
N ARG A 213 -1.22 -34.08 32.06
CA ARG A 213 -0.23 -35.16 32.04
C ARG A 213 1.19 -34.64 31.92
N GLN A 214 1.42 -33.65 31.06
CA GLN A 214 2.74 -33.01 30.93
C GLN A 214 3.16 -32.30 32.22
N HIS A 215 2.22 -31.64 32.91
CA HIS A 215 2.45 -30.98 34.19
C HIS A 215 2.71 -31.98 35.35
N ALA A 216 2.23 -33.21 35.26
CA ALA A 216 2.51 -34.23 36.28
C ALA A 216 3.91 -34.86 36.16
N THR A 217 4.54 -34.74 34.98
CA THR A 217 5.85 -35.35 34.66
C THR A 217 7.01 -34.36 34.75
N GLY A 218 6.75 -33.05 34.69
CA GLY A 218 7.75 -31.99 34.81
C GLY A 218 7.88 -31.47 36.23
#